data_AF-A0A963RSL4-F1
#
_entry.id   AF-A0A963RSL4-F1
#
_cell.length_a   1.000
_cell.length_b   1.000
_cell.length_c   1.000
_cell.angle_alpha   90.00
_cell.angle_beta   90.00
_cell.angle_gamma   90.00
#
_symmetry.space_group_name_H-M   'P 1'
#
loop_
_entity.id
_entity.type
_entity.pdbx_description
1 polymer ?
#
loop_
_entity_poly.entity_id
_entity_poly.type
_entity_poly.pdbx_seq_one_letter_code
_entity_poly.pdbx_strand_id
1 'polypeptide(L)'
;AWLAVVQSRVVGVNYLMSVLSLVAAADIAAYFAGRAFGGRLVARRLAPSISPNKSWEGVFGGMAGVLLLAALWIGFDRLVAPA
;
A
#
# COMPACT_ATOMS: atom_id res chain seq x y z
N ALA A 1 6.46 1.04 -14.22
CA ALA A 1 5.36 1.93 -13.79
C ALA A 1 4.45 2.31 -14.96
N TRP A 2 4.96 2.94 -16.03
CA TRP A 2 4.15 3.38 -17.18
C TRP A 2 3.35 2.27 -17.88
N LEU A 3 3.99 1.13 -18.18
CA LEU A 3 3.32 -0.01 -18.82
C LEU A 3 2.16 -0.58 -17.98
N ALA A 4 2.32 -0.63 -16.65
CA ALA A 4 1.26 -1.08 -15.75
C ALA A 4 0.04 -0.14 -15.81
N VAL A 5 0.25 1.18 -15.80
CA VAL A 5 -0.85 2.16 -15.89
C VAL A 5 -1.60 2.05 -17.22
N VAL A 6 -0.86 1.92 -18.34
CA VAL A 6 -1.47 1.77 -19.67
C VAL A 6 -2.26 0.47 -19.77
N GLN A 7 -1.72 -0.63 -19.24
CA GLN A 7 -2.40 -1.92 -19.25
C GLN A 7 -3.63 -1.94 -18.33
N SER A 8 -3.58 -1.30 -17.17
CA SER A 8 -4.74 -1.16 -16.28
C SER A 8 -5.89 -0.39 -16.92
N ARG A 9 -5.60 0.60 -17.79
CA ARG A 9 -6.62 1.33 -18.56
C ARG A 9 -7.39 0.41 -19.52
N VAL A 10 -6.73 -0.61 -20.06
CA VAL A 10 -7.31 -1.58 -21.00
C VAL A 10 -8.23 -2.57 -20.28
N VAL A 11 -7.93 -2.90 -19.02
CA VAL A 11 -8.78 -3.78 -18.18
C VAL A 11 -10.05 -3.05 -17.71
N GLY A 12 -9.95 -1.75 -17.41
CA GLY A 12 -11.10 -0.90 -17.10
C GLY A 12 -10.77 0.21 -16.11
N VAL A 13 -11.57 1.28 -16.12
CA VAL A 13 -11.38 2.45 -15.23
C VAL A 13 -11.42 2.07 -13.76
N ASN A 14 -12.32 1.16 -13.34
CA ASN A 14 -12.38 0.69 -11.96
C ASN A 14 -11.08 0.00 -11.53
N TYR A 15 -10.51 -0.84 -12.38
CA TYR A 15 -9.24 -1.53 -12.09
C TYR A 15 -8.09 -0.53 -12.00
N LEU A 16 -8.01 0.43 -12.93
CA LEU A 16 -7.02 1.50 -12.88
C LEU A 16 -7.10 2.31 -11.58
N MET A 17 -8.31 2.73 -11.18
CA MET A 17 -8.51 3.49 -9.93
C MET A 17 -8.15 2.66 -8.70
N SER A 18 -8.47 1.36 -8.69
CA SER A 18 -8.11 0.46 -7.60
C SER A 18 -6.59 0.39 -7.37
N VAL A 19 -5.80 0.31 -8.45
CA VAL A 19 -4.34 0.23 -8.39
C VAL A 19 -3.75 1.55 -7.90
N LEU A 20 -4.26 2.68 -8.37
CA LEU A 20 -3.82 4.00 -7.90
C LEU A 20 -4.13 4.21 -6.41
N SER A 21 -5.34 3.84 -5.97
CA SER A 21 -5.74 3.89 -4.57
C SER A 21 -4.88 2.97 -3.70
N LEU A 22 -4.53 1.77 -4.19
CA LEU A 22 -3.64 0.83 -3.50
C LEU A 22 -2.26 1.41 -3.24
N VAL A 23 -1.64 2.03 -4.26
CA VAL A 23 -0.31 2.64 -4.10
C VAL A 23 -0.37 3.84 -3.14
N ALA A 24 -1.38 4.71 -3.30
CA ALA A 24 -1.56 5.86 -2.41
C ALA A 24 -1.78 5.43 -0.95
N ALA A 25 -2.60 4.41 -0.72
CA ALA A 25 -2.83 3.86 0.62
C ALA A 25 -1.56 3.21 1.20
N ALA A 26 -0.76 2.52 0.37
CA ALA A 26 0.51 1.94 0.79
C ALA A 26 1.46 3.00 1.34
N ASP A 27 1.63 4.11 0.62
CA ASP A 27 2.52 5.20 1.03
C ASP A 27 2.03 5.88 2.31
N ILE A 28 0.72 6.13 2.43
CA ILE A 28 0.11 6.71 3.63
C ILE A 28 0.30 5.77 4.83
N ALA A 29 -0.04 4.48 4.68
CA ALA A 29 0.05 3.49 5.75
C ALA A 29 1.51 3.27 6.18
N ALA A 30 2.45 3.20 5.24
CA ALA A 30 3.87 3.09 5.53
C ALA A 30 4.41 4.33 6.25
N TYR A 31 3.96 5.52 5.86
CA TYR A 31 4.34 6.78 6.52
C TYR A 31 3.81 6.85 7.95
N PHE A 32 2.52 6.59 8.18
CA PHE A 32 1.94 6.64 9.51
C PHE A 32 2.47 5.53 10.42
N ALA A 33 2.62 4.30 9.93
CA ALA A 33 3.21 3.22 10.72
C ALA A 33 4.69 3.47 11.02
N GLY A 34 5.44 3.97 10.03
CA GLY A 34 6.83 4.39 10.22
C GLY A 34 6.98 5.54 11.22
N ARG A 35 6.05 6.50 11.23
CA ARG A 35 6.06 7.63 12.19
C ARG A 35 5.56 7.24 13.59
N ALA A 36 4.53 6.41 13.68
CA ALA A 36 3.93 6.01 14.96
C ALA A 36 4.79 4.97 15.71
N PHE A 37 5.45 4.09 14.98
CA PHE A 37 6.21 2.97 15.55
C PHE A 37 7.71 3.02 15.28
N GLY A 38 8.19 3.95 14.44
CA GLY A 38 9.60 4.04 14.04
C GLY A 38 10.55 4.23 15.22
N GLY A 39 11.17 3.13 15.65
CA GLY A 39 12.13 3.09 16.75
C GLY A 39 11.57 2.67 18.11
N ARG A 40 10.27 2.38 18.22
CA ARG A 40 9.66 1.88 19.48
C ARG A 40 9.57 0.35 19.55
N LEU A 41 9.45 -0.33 18.41
CA LEU A 41 9.27 -1.80 18.37
C LEU A 41 10.52 -2.53 17.85
N VAL A 42 11.27 -1.94 16.92
CA VAL A 42 12.49 -2.52 16.35
C VAL A 42 13.60 -1.48 16.36
N ALA A 43 14.63 -1.69 17.18
CA ALA A 43 15.81 -0.81 17.24
C ALA A 43 16.65 -0.86 15.94
N ARG A 44 16.46 -1.90 15.12
CA ARG A 44 17.21 -2.15 13.89
C ARG A 44 16.53 -1.46 12.70
N ARG A 45 17.09 -0.33 12.27
CA ARG A 45 16.65 0.39 11.05
C ARG A 45 16.95 -0.45 9.81
N LEU A 46 16.12 -0.31 8.76
CA LEU A 46 16.16 -1.17 7.56
C LEU A 46 17.47 -0.99 6.77
N ALA A 47 17.96 0.24 6.68
CA ALA A 47 19.15 0.60 5.93
C ALA A 47 19.89 1.77 6.62
N PRO A 48 20.59 1.54 7.75
CA PRO A 48 21.25 2.61 8.49
C PRO A 48 22.34 3.33 7.70
N SER A 49 22.92 2.68 6.68
CA SER A 49 23.95 3.24 5.80
C SER A 49 23.43 4.03 4.60
N ILE A 50 22.16 3.88 4.22
CA ILE A 50 21.59 4.52 3.00
C ILE A 50 20.43 5.46 3.35
N SER A 51 19.62 5.16 4.37
CA SER A 51 18.53 6.05 4.81
C SER A 51 18.21 5.87 6.30
N PRO A 52 18.54 6.85 7.15
CA PRO A 52 18.36 6.74 8.60
C PRO A 52 16.89 6.76 9.04
N ASN A 53 15.94 7.06 8.16
CA ASN A 53 14.51 7.18 8.48
C ASN A 53 13.66 5.97 8.07
N LYS A 54 14.25 4.93 7.47
CA LYS A 54 13.49 3.76 6.99
C LYS A 54 13.42 2.68 8.07
N SER A 55 12.22 2.38 8.55
CA SER A 55 11.95 1.42 9.63
C SER A 55 11.29 0.14 9.10
N TRP A 56 11.51 -1.00 9.75
CA TRP A 56 10.82 -2.26 9.42
C TRP A 56 9.33 -2.16 9.70
N GLU A 57 8.96 -1.42 10.74
CA GLU A 57 7.58 -1.16 11.15
C GLU A 57 6.78 -0.44 10.07
N GLY A 58 7.42 0.49 9.34
CA GLY A 58 6.79 1.14 8.18
C GLY A 58 6.50 0.16 7.05
N VAL A 59 7.37 -0.84 6.82
CA VAL A 59 7.14 -1.87 5.80
C VAL A 59 5.97 -2.77 6.19
N PHE A 60 5.94 -3.25 7.43
CA PHE A 60 4.83 -4.08 7.91
C PHE A 60 3.51 -3.31 7.94
N GLY A 61 3.52 -2.04 8.33
CA GLY A 61 2.33 -1.19 8.30
C GLY A 61 1.84 -0.88 6.89
N GLY A 62 2.75 -0.62 5.95
CA GLY A 62 2.42 -0.49 4.53
C GLY A 62 1.79 -1.77 3.98
N MET A 63 2.38 -2.93 4.27
CA MET A 63 1.87 -4.23 3.82
C MET A 63 0.46 -4.51 4.38
N ALA A 64 0.25 -4.26 5.68
CA ALA A 64 -1.06 -4.42 6.31
C ALA A 64 -2.12 -3.48 5.70
N GLY A 65 -1.77 -2.21 5.45
CA GLY A 65 -2.67 -1.23 4.83
C GLY A 65 -3.10 -1.61 3.41
N VAL A 66 -2.15 -2.09 2.59
CA VAL A 66 -2.41 -2.58 1.23
C VAL A 66 -3.32 -3.81 1.24
N LEU A 67 -3.05 -4.78 2.12
CA LEU A 67 -3.86 -6.00 2.23
C LEU A 67 -5.30 -5.69 2.66
N LEU A 68 -5.47 -4.78 3.64
CA LEU A 68 -6.79 -4.30 4.06
C LEU A 68 -7.55 -3.63 2.92
N LEU A 69 -6.92 -2.70 2.20
CA LEU A 69 -7.57 -2.00 1.10
C LEU A 69 -7.95 -2.96 -0.03
N ALA A 70 -7.07 -3.90 -0.39
CA ALA A 70 -7.36 -4.91 -1.40
C ALA A 70 -8.57 -5.78 -1.00
N ALA A 71 -8.64 -6.22 0.27
CA ALA A 71 -9.76 -7.00 0.77
C ALA A 71 -11.08 -6.20 0.73
N LEU A 72 -11.06 -4.94 1.14
CA LEU A 72 -12.22 -4.05 1.07
C LEU A 72 -12.67 -3.80 -0.37
N TRP A 73 -11.72 -3.60 -1.28
CA TRP A 73 -12.02 -3.37 -2.70
C TRP A 73 -12.65 -4.60 -3.36
N ILE A 74 -12.10 -5.80 -3.10
CA ILE A 74 -12.69 -7.05 -3.58
C ILE A 74 -14.10 -7.25 -3.00
N GLY A 75 -14.29 -6.95 -1.72
CA GLY A 75 -15.60 -6.99 -1.08
C GLY A 75 -16.60 -6.03 -1.76
N PHE A 76 -16.19 -4.79 -2.00
CA PHE A 76 -17.02 -3.80 -2.68
C PHE A 76 -17.36 -4.21 -4.12
N ASP A 77 -16.39 -4.72 -4.87
CA ASP A 77 -16.60 -5.21 -6.24
C ASP A 77 -17.63 -6.36 -6.28
N ARG A 78 -17.56 -7.29 -5.32
CA ARG A 78 -18.55 -8.38 -5.17
C ARG A 78 -19.95 -7.89 -4.82
N LEU A 79 -20.07 -6.75 -4.13
CA LEU A 79 -21.36 -6.17 -3.75
C LEU A 79 -21.99 -5.36 -4.89
N VAL A 80 -21.17 -4.71 -5.71
CA VAL A 80 -21.63 -3.84 -6.81
C VAL A 80 -21.84 -4.63 -8.11
N ALA A 81 -21.09 -5.70 -8.32
CA ALA A 81 -21.29 -6.64 -9.42
C ALA A 81 -21.72 -8.02 -8.87
N PRO A 82 -22.97 -8.17 -8.38
CA PRO A 82 -23.53 -9.50 -8.23
C PRO A 82 -23.64 -10.10 -9.65
N ALA A 83 -23.11 -11.30 -9.81
CA ALA A 83 -23.07 -12.04 -11.07
C ALA A 83 -24.41 -12.05 -11.83
#